data_AF-A0A9D7MDQ4-F1
#
_entry.id   AF-A0A9D7MDQ4-F1
#
_cell.length_a   1.000
_cell.length_b   1.000
_cell.length_c   1.000
_cell.angle_alpha   90.00
_cell.angle_beta   90.00
_cell.angle_gamma   90.00
#
_symmetry.space_group_name_H-M   'P 1'
#
loop_
_entity.id
_entity.type
_entity.pdbx_description
1 polymer ?
#
loop_
_entity_poly.entity_id
_entity_poly.type
_entity_poly.pdbx_seq_one_letter_code
_entity_poly.pdbx_strand_id
1 'polypeptide(L)'
;MERRRNVAQPLFQGGKLAAQVDVADANTKEAVALYRQSILVAFKEVNDALVDVVQRRSEVDATVAGVKSNRDVLRLSELRYRYGATPYLQVLDAQRSLLDAQRKEVTARAAWYVAYIRLYKALGGGWR
;
A
#
# COMPACT_ATOMS: atom_id res chain seq x y z
N MET A 1 43.81 6.76 56.21
CA MET A 1 43.06 7.14 54.98
C MET A 1 41.74 6.39 54.96
N GLU A 2 40.73 6.93 55.63
CA GLU A 2 39.42 6.31 55.77
C GLU A 2 38.54 6.58 54.55
N ARG A 3 38.14 5.52 53.84
CA ARG A 3 37.06 5.62 52.83
C ARG A 3 35.75 5.78 53.58
N ARG A 4 35.22 7.00 53.65
CA ARG A 4 33.84 7.26 54.07
C ARG A 4 32.89 6.58 53.07
N ARG A 5 32.40 5.38 53.41
CA ARG A 5 31.20 4.81 52.79
C ARG A 5 30.02 5.62 53.32
N ASN A 6 29.55 6.60 52.56
CA ASN A 6 28.31 7.28 52.89
C ASN A 6 27.17 6.52 52.21
N VAL A 7 26.48 5.67 52.97
CA VAL A 7 25.23 5.03 52.55
C VAL A 7 24.12 6.02 52.90
N ALA A 8 23.81 6.94 51.97
CA ALA A 8 22.68 7.83 52.10
C ALA A 8 21.40 7.05 51.76
N GLN A 9 20.91 6.24 52.71
CA GLN A 9 19.62 5.57 52.60
C GLN A 9 18.54 6.49 53.18
N PRO A 10 17.58 6.98 52.37
CA PRO A 10 16.55 7.86 52.88
C PRO A 10 15.62 7.10 53.83
N LEU A 11 15.59 7.49 55.11
CA LEU A 11 14.75 6.85 56.13
C LEU A 11 13.30 7.34 56.08
N PHE A 12 13.06 8.56 55.59
CA PHE A 12 11.71 9.13 55.45
C PHE A 12 11.71 10.21 54.34
N GLN A 13 10.96 10.01 53.26
CA GLN A 13 10.81 10.99 52.17
C GLN A 13 9.33 11.34 51.86
N GLY A 14 8.40 11.08 52.79
CA GLY A 14 6.99 11.47 52.63
C GLY A 14 6.32 10.90 51.36
N GLY A 15 6.71 9.70 50.92
CA GLY A 15 6.18 9.06 49.72
C GLY A 15 6.89 9.42 48.40
N LYS A 16 7.87 10.34 48.39
CA LYS A 16 8.59 10.74 47.16
C LYS A 16 9.24 9.57 46.40
N LEU A 17 9.87 8.64 47.13
CA LEU A 17 10.48 7.45 46.52
C LEU A 17 9.43 6.52 45.91
N ALA A 18 8.28 6.36 46.57
CA ALA A 18 7.15 5.58 46.04
C ALA A 18 6.58 6.25 44.78
N ALA A 19 6.36 7.57 44.80
CA ALA A 19 5.91 8.32 43.63
C ALA A 19 6.90 8.24 42.45
N GLN A 20 8.22 8.19 42.71
CA GLN A 20 9.22 7.97 41.66
C GLN A 20 9.14 6.57 41.04
N VAL A 21 8.88 5.54 41.84
CA VAL A 21 8.61 4.18 41.36
C VAL A 21 7.31 4.15 40.54
N ASP A 22 6.24 4.78 41.03
CA ASP A 22 4.96 4.85 40.33
C ASP A 22 5.10 5.52 38.94
N VAL A 23 5.89 6.60 38.85
CA VAL A 23 6.20 7.25 37.57
C VAL A 23 7.02 6.32 36.66
N ALA A 24 8.03 5.63 37.18
CA ALA A 24 8.82 4.69 36.39
C ALA A 24 7.98 3.52 35.86
N ASP A 25 7.06 3.00 36.69
CA ASP A 25 6.12 1.94 36.31
C ASP A 25 5.12 2.43 35.26
N ALA A 26 4.61 3.66 35.41
CA ALA A 26 3.73 4.28 34.42
C ALA A 26 4.43 4.45 33.07
N ASN A 27 5.66 4.96 33.06
CA ASN A 27 6.46 5.12 31.84
C ASN A 27 6.73 3.77 31.16
N THR A 28 6.96 2.71 31.95
CA THR A 28 7.15 1.35 31.41
C THR A 28 5.88 0.83 30.75
N LYS A 29 4.71 1.03 31.39
CA LYS A 29 3.41 0.66 30.81
C LYS A 29 3.14 1.43 29.52
N GLU A 30 3.46 2.72 29.48
CA GLU A 30 3.37 3.55 28.28
C GLU A 30 4.26 3.01 27.15
N ALA A 31 5.53 2.72 27.43
CA ALA A 31 6.46 2.17 26.44
C ALA A 31 5.96 0.84 25.84
N VAL A 32 5.41 -0.05 26.68
CA VAL A 32 4.80 -1.31 26.21
C VAL A 32 3.56 -1.05 25.36
N ALA A 33 2.72 -0.07 25.72
CA ALA A 33 1.55 0.30 24.95
C ALA A 33 1.93 0.88 23.58
N LEU A 34 2.92 1.78 23.53
CA LEU A 34 3.45 2.35 22.29
C LEU A 34 4.03 1.26 21.38
N TYR A 35 4.81 0.33 21.93
CA TYR A 35 5.35 -0.81 21.19
C TYR A 35 4.23 -1.66 20.55
N ARG A 36 3.19 -2.00 21.34
CA ARG A 36 2.01 -2.73 20.83
C ARG A 36 1.31 -1.95 19.73
N GLN A 37 1.15 -0.64 19.89
CA GLN A 37 0.54 0.23 18.89
C GLN A 37 1.35 0.23 17.59
N SER A 38 2.68 0.35 17.66
CA SER A 38 3.55 0.31 16.48
C SER A 38 3.40 -1.00 15.71
N ILE A 39 3.31 -2.14 16.40
CA ILE A 39 3.06 -3.44 15.76
C ILE A 39 1.70 -3.44 15.06
N LEU A 40 0.63 -3.02 15.73
CA LEU A 40 -0.72 -3.01 15.15
C LEU A 40 -0.82 -2.10 13.92
N VAL A 41 -0.15 -0.94 13.96
CA VAL A 41 -0.06 -0.03 12.81
C VAL A 41 0.68 -0.69 11.65
N ALA A 42 1.83 -1.31 11.90
CA ALA A 42 2.58 -2.02 10.86
C ALA A 42 1.77 -3.16 10.22
N PHE A 43 1.05 -3.96 11.02
CA PHE A 43 0.16 -5.00 10.50
C PHE A 43 -0.95 -4.43 9.62
N LYS A 44 -1.56 -3.32 10.04
CA LYS A 44 -2.58 -2.64 9.25
C LYS A 44 -2.01 -2.14 7.92
N GLU A 45 -0.86 -1.48 7.93
CA GLU A 45 -0.22 -0.94 6.71
C GLU A 45 0.11 -2.05 5.70
N VAL A 46 0.62 -3.20 6.17
CA VAL A 46 0.88 -4.36 5.31
C VAL A 46 -0.42 -4.91 4.73
N ASN A 47 -1.46 -5.07 5.55
CA ASN A 47 -2.75 -5.57 5.08
C ASN A 47 -3.38 -4.63 4.04
N ASP A 48 -3.38 -3.33 4.31
CA ASP A 48 -3.92 -2.31 3.40
C ASP A 48 -3.16 -2.32 2.05
N ALA A 49 -1.83 -2.44 2.09
CA ALA A 49 -1.01 -2.54 0.88
C ALA A 49 -1.25 -3.85 0.11
N LEU A 50 -1.45 -4.98 0.80
CA LEU A 50 -1.77 -6.26 0.16
C LEU A 50 -3.11 -6.21 -0.55
N VAL A 51 -4.12 -5.64 0.09
CA VAL A 51 -5.46 -5.46 -0.50
C VAL A 51 -5.38 -4.56 -1.74
N ASP A 52 -4.63 -3.46 -1.71
CA ASP A 52 -4.43 -2.58 -2.87
C ASP A 52 -3.80 -3.35 -4.05
N VAL A 53 -2.78 -4.18 -3.81
CA VAL A 53 -2.17 -5.02 -4.86
C VAL A 53 -3.19 -5.96 -5.51
N VAL A 54 -4.03 -6.62 -4.71
CA VAL A 54 -5.05 -7.55 -5.23
C VAL A 54 -6.12 -6.81 -6.03
N GLN A 55 -6.61 -5.68 -5.53
CA GLN A 55 -7.61 -4.87 -6.23
C GLN A 55 -7.07 -4.32 -7.55
N ARG A 56 -5.84 -3.78 -7.55
CA ARG A 56 -5.17 -3.29 -8.77
C ARG A 56 -4.94 -4.40 -9.77
N ARG A 57 -4.67 -5.64 -9.33
CA ARG A 57 -4.57 -6.77 -10.24
C ARG A 57 -5.89 -7.05 -10.95
N SER A 58 -7.00 -7.03 -10.22
CA SER A 58 -8.33 -7.18 -10.81
C SER A 58 -8.64 -6.07 -11.83
N GLU A 59 -8.20 -4.84 -11.58
CA GLU A 59 -8.33 -3.71 -12.51
C GLU A 59 -7.52 -3.95 -13.81
N VAL A 60 -6.29 -4.48 -13.69
CA VAL A 60 -5.47 -4.89 -14.85
C VAL A 60 -6.22 -5.95 -15.66
N ASP A 61 -6.75 -6.99 -15.02
CA ASP A 61 -7.43 -8.07 -15.73
C ASP A 61 -8.69 -7.56 -16.47
N ALA A 62 -9.43 -6.61 -15.88
CA ALA A 62 -10.56 -5.96 -16.52
C ALA A 62 -10.15 -5.11 -17.75
N THR A 63 -9.06 -4.34 -17.63
CA THR A 63 -8.56 -3.53 -18.76
C THR A 63 -8.02 -4.39 -19.90
N VAL A 64 -7.36 -5.51 -19.60
CA VAL A 64 -6.94 -6.52 -20.60
C VAL A 64 -8.15 -7.07 -21.37
N ALA A 65 -9.23 -7.42 -20.67
CA ALA A 65 -10.47 -7.86 -21.31
C ALA A 65 -11.08 -6.75 -22.19
N GLY A 66 -11.02 -5.49 -21.75
CA GLY A 66 -11.44 -4.33 -22.53
C GLY A 66 -10.64 -4.14 -23.82
N VAL A 67 -9.31 -4.34 -23.79
CA VAL A 67 -8.46 -4.31 -24.98
C VAL A 67 -8.82 -5.43 -25.95
N LYS A 68 -9.07 -6.64 -25.46
CA LYS A 68 -9.51 -7.77 -26.30
C LYS A 68 -10.82 -7.46 -27.02
N SER A 69 -11.82 -6.94 -26.29
CA SER A 69 -13.11 -6.56 -26.88
C SER A 69 -12.95 -5.48 -27.96
N ASN A 70 -12.15 -4.45 -27.72
CA ASN A 70 -11.92 -3.40 -28.73
C ASN A 70 -11.16 -3.90 -29.97
N ARG A 71 -10.28 -4.91 -29.83
CA ARG A 71 -9.66 -5.57 -30.99
C ARG A 71 -10.71 -6.29 -31.85
N ASP A 72 -11.67 -6.94 -31.23
CA ASP A 72 -12.77 -7.60 -31.95
C ASP A 72 -13.66 -6.58 -32.67
N VAL A 73 -13.98 -5.46 -32.02
CA VAL A 73 -14.73 -4.35 -32.64
C VAL A 73 -13.98 -3.82 -33.87
N LEU A 74 -12.68 -3.54 -33.74
CA LEU A 74 -11.87 -3.07 -34.86
C LEU A 74 -11.88 -4.06 -36.03
N ARG A 75 -11.66 -5.35 -35.75
CA ARG A 75 -11.70 -6.41 -36.76
C ARG A 75 -13.04 -6.45 -37.50
N LEU A 76 -14.15 -6.29 -36.78
CA LEU A 76 -15.49 -6.28 -37.37
C LEU A 76 -15.74 -5.03 -38.22
N SER A 77 -15.30 -3.85 -37.76
CA SER A 77 -15.39 -2.60 -38.51
C SER A 77 -14.58 -2.66 -39.81
N GLU A 78 -13.37 -3.23 -39.79
CA GLU A 78 -12.55 -3.45 -40.98
C GLU A 78 -13.19 -4.41 -41.98
N LEU A 79 -13.87 -5.46 -41.50
CA LEU A 79 -14.63 -6.37 -42.37
C LEU A 79 -15.79 -5.63 -43.04
N ARG A 80 -16.60 -4.90 -42.26
CA ARG A 80 -17.76 -4.15 -42.80
C ARG A 80 -17.35 -3.09 -43.80
N TYR A 81 -16.26 -2.37 -43.54
CA TYR A 81 -15.69 -1.40 -44.48
C TYR A 81 -15.26 -2.08 -45.78
N ARG A 82 -14.54 -3.21 -45.71
CA ARG A 82 -14.09 -3.97 -46.90
C ARG A 82 -15.25 -4.45 -47.78
N TYR A 83 -16.38 -4.80 -47.17
CA TYR A 83 -17.59 -5.19 -47.90
C TYR A 83 -18.48 -3.99 -48.29
N GLY A 84 -18.04 -2.74 -48.06
CA GLY A 84 -18.78 -1.53 -48.41
C GLY A 84 -20.01 -1.24 -47.53
N ALA A 85 -20.18 -1.95 -46.41
CA ALA A 85 -21.35 -1.84 -45.54
C ALA A 85 -21.29 -0.61 -44.60
N THR A 86 -20.11 -0.06 -44.35
CA THR A 86 -19.92 1.10 -43.46
C THR A 86 -18.82 2.04 -43.96
N PRO A 87 -18.90 3.36 -43.70
CA PRO A 87 -17.82 4.30 -44.00
C PRO A 87 -16.53 3.98 -43.24
N TYR A 88 -15.38 4.38 -43.79
CA TYR A 88 -14.06 4.19 -43.14
C TYR A 88 -13.96 4.90 -41.78
N LEU A 89 -14.75 5.95 -41.54
CA LEU A 89 -14.80 6.65 -40.26
C LEU A 89 -15.05 5.69 -39.08
N GLN A 90 -15.88 4.65 -39.26
CA GLN A 90 -16.11 3.65 -38.21
C GLN A 90 -14.88 2.79 -37.88
N VAL A 91 -13.98 2.59 -38.85
CA VAL A 91 -12.70 1.92 -38.60
C VAL A 91 -11.81 2.83 -37.76
N LEU A 92 -11.75 4.12 -38.09
CA LEU A 92 -10.95 5.10 -37.34
C LEU A 92 -11.45 5.26 -35.90
N ASP A 93 -12.76 5.30 -35.68
CA ASP A 93 -13.35 5.35 -34.34
C ASP A 93 -13.04 4.09 -33.52
N ALA A 94 -13.05 2.92 -34.16
CA ALA A 94 -12.67 1.66 -33.52
C ALA A 94 -11.17 1.62 -33.18
N GLN A 95 -10.30 2.12 -34.06
CA GLN A 95 -8.86 2.26 -33.80
C GLN A 95 -8.58 3.19 -32.62
N ARG A 96 -9.26 4.34 -32.57
CA ARG A 96 -9.17 5.29 -31.46
C ARG A 96 -9.62 4.65 -30.15
N SER A 97 -10.75 3.96 -30.16
CA SER A 97 -11.28 3.26 -28.98
C SER A 97 -10.33 2.16 -28.48
N LEU A 98 -9.71 1.41 -29.40
CA LEU A 98 -8.68 0.42 -29.06
C LEU A 98 -7.45 1.06 -28.44
N LEU A 99 -6.96 2.17 -28.99
CA LEU A 99 -5.81 2.90 -28.45
C LEU A 99 -6.10 3.40 -27.03
N ASP A 100 -7.28 3.96 -26.80
CA ASP A 100 -7.69 4.43 -25.47
C ASP A 100 -7.81 3.26 -24.46
N ALA A 101 -8.31 2.10 -24.90
CA ALA A 101 -8.32 0.89 -24.07
C ALA A 101 -6.90 0.40 -23.71
N GLN A 102 -5.98 0.40 -24.68
CA GLN A 102 -4.58 0.02 -24.45
C GLN A 102 -3.88 0.97 -23.50
N ARG A 103 -4.13 2.28 -23.61
CA ARG A 103 -3.62 3.28 -22.67
C ARG A 103 -4.12 3.03 -21.25
N LYS A 104 -5.40 2.71 -21.08
CA LYS A 104 -5.97 2.33 -19.78
C LYS A 104 -5.30 1.08 -19.19
N GLU A 105 -5.05 0.06 -20.01
CA GLU A 105 -4.32 -1.14 -19.58
C GLU A 105 -2.91 -0.80 -19.07
N VAL A 106 -2.16 0.03 -19.81
CA VAL A 106 -0.82 0.46 -19.40
C VAL A 106 -0.86 1.23 -18.09
N THR A 107 -1.79 2.16 -17.93
CA THR A 107 -1.97 2.92 -16.68
C THR A 107 -2.34 2.01 -15.50
N ALA A 108 -3.24 1.04 -15.70
CA ALA A 108 -3.62 0.08 -14.67
C ALA A 108 -2.43 -0.80 -14.24
N ARG A 109 -1.62 -1.26 -15.20
CA ARG A 109 -0.39 -2.02 -14.91
C ARG A 109 0.62 -1.20 -14.12
N ALA A 110 0.82 0.07 -14.49
CA ALA A 110 1.69 0.98 -13.76
C ALA A 110 1.21 1.17 -12.31
N ALA A 111 -0.09 1.37 -12.10
CA ALA A 111 -0.68 1.48 -10.77
C ALA A 111 -0.50 0.21 -9.94
N TRP A 112 -0.66 -0.98 -10.56
CA TRP A 112 -0.41 -2.26 -9.90
C TRP A 112 1.04 -2.43 -9.46
N TYR A 113 2.02 -2.03 -10.29
CA TYR A 113 3.43 -2.06 -9.89
C TYR A 113 3.75 -1.09 -8.75
N VAL A 114 3.16 0.10 -8.76
CA VAL A 114 3.30 1.05 -7.64
C VAL A 114 2.74 0.47 -6.34
N ALA A 115 1.58 -0.19 -6.39
CA ALA A 115 1.01 -0.89 -5.24
C ALA A 115 1.94 -1.99 -4.73
N TYR A 116 2.56 -2.76 -5.64
CA TYR A 116 3.51 -3.82 -5.29
C TYR A 116 4.76 -3.26 -4.59
N ILE A 117 5.29 -2.13 -5.06
CA ILE A 117 6.42 -1.43 -4.41
C ILE A 117 6.03 -0.93 -3.01
N ARG A 118 4.79 -0.44 -2.83
CA ARG A 118 4.29 -0.02 -1.52
C ARG A 118 4.19 -1.19 -0.55
N LEU A 119 3.66 -2.34 -0.99
CA LEU A 119 3.65 -3.56 -0.20
C LEU A 119 5.06 -3.99 0.21
N TYR A 120 6.02 -3.96 -0.72
CA TYR A 120 7.41 -4.25 -0.41
C TYR A 120 7.98 -3.33 0.68
N LYS A 121 7.67 -2.02 0.63
CA LYS A 121 8.07 -1.06 1.67
C LYS A 121 7.40 -1.34 3.01
N ALA A 122 6.09 -1.63 3.02
CA ALA A 122 5.33 -1.92 4.24
C ALA A 122 5.84 -3.19 4.96
N LEU A 123 6.37 -4.16 4.22
CA LEU A 123 6.99 -5.38 4.76
C LEU A 123 8.40 -5.14 5.36
N GLY A 124 8.83 -3.88 5.48
CA GLY A 124 10.16 -3.53 6.00
C GLY A 124 11.22 -3.33 4.93
N GLY A 125 10.80 -3.22 3.65
CA GLY A 125 11.57 -2.69 2.53
C GLY A 125 13.05 -3.02 2.58
N GLY A 126 13.42 -4.28 2.28
CA GLY A 126 14.79 -4.83 2.29
C GLY A 126 15.87 -3.89 2.83
N TRP A 127 16.11 -4.01 4.13
CA TRP A 127 17.19 -3.41 4.92
C TRP A 127 18.38 -2.87 4.11
N ARG A 128 18.55 -1.55 4.14
CA ARG A 128 19.86 -0.85 4.14
C ARG A 128 19.75 0.42 4.97
#